data_AF-A0A8D9DZP2-F1
#
_entry.id   AF-A0A8D9DZP2-F1
#
_cell.length_a   1.000
_cell.length_b   1.000
_cell.length_c   1.000
_cell.angle_alpha   90.00
_cell.angle_beta   90.00
_cell.angle_gamma   90.00
#
_symmetry.space_group_name_H-M   'P 1'
#
loop_
_entity.id
_entity.type
_entity.pdbx_description
1 polymer ?
#
loop_
_entity_poly.entity_id
_entity_poly.type
_entity_poly.pdbx_seq_one_letter_code
_entity_poly.pdbx_strand_id
1 'polypeptide(L)'
;MDTSEEVATKKVHRKRQAGRKAEKKNAKNEHVQELTAKQKNPKAFTFQSVIKGERKFRRKEDIQAKKHHVPEVDRTPLEPPPIVVAVVGPPQVGKSTLIRCLIKNFTKTPLSVIKGPVTLIVGKKRRITFIECNNDINSMIDIAKVADLVLLLIDASFGFEMEIFEFLNICQVHGMPKIMGVLTHLDMLKNNKTLKTTKKMLKHRFWTEVYAGAKLFYLSGIVHGEYMKNEVKNLGRFIAVMKFRPLIWQTTHSYVLADRIEDITPEERLRANPRCDRSLCLYGWARGIPLQATSSVHIPGCGDARLAGVGFLPDPCPLPEAAKKRSLVEKERLLYAPFSGVGGIVYDKDAVYVDLAGSHSYQNNRGVDNELVSSLMDTKDTIESKLEKSELVLFSNTKPIRSGEFTETGAHSPPGAALSTDDDTEEEEEENEKEEVEEGDEEA
;
A
#
# COMPACT_ATOMS: atom_id res chain seq x y z
N MET A 1 62.93 32.00 -97.60
CA MET A 1 61.76 31.26 -98.06
C MET A 1 62.08 29.79 -97.81
N ASP A 2 61.47 29.06 -96.89
CA ASP A 2 60.27 29.27 -96.09
C ASP A 2 60.41 28.59 -94.72
N THR A 3 59.63 29.11 -93.79
CA THR A 3 59.42 28.67 -92.41
C THR A 3 58.62 27.37 -92.32
N SER A 4 59.01 26.48 -91.41
CA SER A 4 58.13 25.45 -90.86
C SER A 4 58.40 25.28 -89.36
N GLU A 5 57.58 25.94 -88.53
CA GLU A 5 57.53 25.70 -87.09
C GLU A 5 56.74 24.41 -86.81
N GLU A 6 57.41 23.34 -86.39
CA GLU A 6 56.75 22.15 -85.82
C GLU A 6 56.46 22.37 -84.33
N VAL A 7 55.18 22.45 -83.98
CA VAL A 7 54.70 22.50 -82.59
C VAL A 7 54.85 21.12 -81.94
N ALA A 8 55.78 20.98 -81.00
CA ALA A 8 55.99 19.75 -80.24
C ALA A 8 54.79 19.44 -79.31
N THR A 9 53.95 18.47 -79.70
CA THR A 9 52.88 17.94 -78.84
C THR A 9 53.48 17.10 -77.70
N LYS A 10 53.26 17.51 -76.44
CA LYS A 10 53.71 16.74 -75.25
C LYS A 10 52.91 15.43 -75.12
N LYS A 11 53.61 14.30 -74.96
CA LYS A 11 53.03 12.97 -74.75
C LYS A 11 52.16 12.93 -73.48
N VAL A 12 50.93 12.45 -73.60
CA VAL A 12 49.99 12.29 -72.48
C VAL A 12 50.41 11.09 -71.62
N HIS A 13 50.49 11.28 -70.29
CA HIS A 13 50.85 10.21 -69.36
C HIS A 13 49.76 9.12 -69.25
N ARG A 14 50.20 7.85 -69.27
CA ARG A 14 49.35 6.65 -69.20
C ARG A 14 48.82 6.43 -67.78
N LYS A 15 47.49 6.24 -67.64
CA LYS A 15 46.85 5.94 -66.34
C LYS A 15 47.26 4.52 -65.88
N ARG A 16 47.64 4.38 -64.61
CA ARG A 16 47.98 3.08 -64.00
C ARG A 16 46.71 2.24 -63.84
N GLN A 17 46.74 0.98 -64.30
CA GLN A 17 45.57 0.08 -64.31
C GLN A 17 45.48 -0.88 -63.11
N ALA A 18 46.52 -0.95 -62.26
CA ALA A 18 46.53 -1.85 -61.11
C ALA A 18 47.14 -1.20 -59.85
N GLY A 19 46.76 -1.74 -58.68
CA GLY A 19 47.23 -1.33 -57.35
C GLY A 19 46.32 -0.35 -56.63
N ARG A 20 46.63 -0.10 -55.34
CA ARG A 20 45.85 0.70 -54.38
C ARG A 20 45.42 2.10 -54.86
N LYS A 21 46.14 2.68 -55.84
CA LYS A 21 45.80 3.98 -56.47
C LYS A 21 44.79 3.87 -57.62
N ALA A 22 44.76 2.74 -58.34
CA ALA A 22 43.75 2.45 -59.35
C ALA A 22 42.41 2.09 -58.69
N GLU A 23 42.44 1.24 -57.66
CA GLU A 23 41.27 0.89 -56.85
C GLU A 23 40.60 2.12 -56.21
N LYS A 24 41.40 3.03 -55.62
CA LYS A 24 40.90 4.31 -55.08
C LYS A 24 40.26 5.23 -56.14
N LYS A 25 40.61 5.07 -57.41
CA LYS A 25 40.06 5.89 -58.51
C LYS A 25 38.79 5.26 -59.06
N ASN A 26 38.72 3.93 -59.12
CA ASN A 26 37.51 3.20 -59.49
C ASN A 26 36.41 3.37 -58.42
N ALA A 27 36.76 3.26 -57.12
CA ALA A 27 35.82 3.47 -56.01
C ALA A 27 35.28 4.91 -55.88
N LYS A 28 35.91 5.90 -56.54
CA LYS A 28 35.40 7.28 -56.60
C LYS A 28 34.38 7.51 -57.72
N ASN A 29 34.32 6.62 -58.70
CA ASN A 29 33.49 6.78 -59.90
C ASN A 29 32.14 6.03 -59.80
N GLU A 30 31.92 5.22 -58.76
CA GLU A 30 30.60 4.62 -58.50
C GLU A 30 29.65 5.66 -57.91
N HIS A 31 28.85 6.27 -58.77
CA HIS A 31 27.85 7.27 -58.37
C HIS A 31 26.56 6.58 -57.90
N VAL A 32 26.59 5.92 -56.73
CA VAL A 32 25.38 5.32 -56.13
C VAL A 32 24.48 6.45 -55.59
N GLN A 33 23.35 6.69 -56.27
CA GLN A 33 22.48 7.85 -56.06
C GLN A 33 21.73 7.88 -54.71
N GLU A 34 21.76 6.81 -53.91
CA GLU A 34 21.02 6.72 -52.64
C GLU A 34 21.89 6.66 -51.37
N LEU A 35 23.18 7.00 -51.44
CA LEU A 35 24.04 7.04 -50.24
C LEU A 35 23.90 8.37 -49.48
N THR A 36 23.68 8.29 -48.16
CA THR A 36 23.61 9.46 -47.27
C THR A 36 24.93 10.26 -47.32
N ALA A 37 24.93 11.57 -47.08
CA ALA A 37 26.15 12.40 -47.11
C ALA A 37 27.31 11.85 -46.25
N LYS A 38 26.97 11.15 -45.15
CA LYS A 38 27.92 10.43 -44.27
C LYS A 38 28.59 9.21 -44.91
N GLN A 39 27.88 8.50 -45.79
CA GLN A 39 28.41 7.38 -46.58
C GLN A 39 29.23 7.87 -47.78
N LYS A 40 28.87 9.04 -48.36
CA LYS A 40 29.65 9.67 -49.45
C LYS A 40 31.01 10.19 -48.98
N ASN A 41 31.14 10.69 -47.75
CA ASN A 41 32.44 11.14 -47.20
C ASN A 41 32.65 10.79 -45.72
N PRO A 42 32.92 9.51 -45.39
CA PRO A 42 33.13 9.08 -44.00
C PRO A 42 34.32 9.76 -43.31
N LYS A 43 35.25 10.36 -44.07
CA LYS A 43 36.40 11.10 -43.54
C LYS A 43 36.04 12.50 -43.03
N ALA A 44 34.98 13.12 -43.56
CA ALA A 44 34.50 14.40 -43.07
C ALA A 44 33.65 14.25 -41.79
N PHE A 45 33.07 13.08 -41.56
CA PHE A 45 32.24 12.76 -40.39
C PHE A 45 32.97 11.96 -39.32
N THR A 46 34.26 12.25 -39.12
CA THR A 46 35.06 11.67 -38.03
C THR A 46 34.86 12.48 -36.75
N PHE A 47 34.96 11.80 -35.60
CA PHE A 47 34.93 12.47 -34.30
C PHE A 47 36.19 13.32 -34.08
N GLN A 48 36.03 14.51 -33.50
CA GLN A 48 37.13 15.45 -33.24
C GLN A 48 38.18 14.91 -32.26
N SER A 49 37.80 14.01 -31.34
CA SER A 49 38.72 13.43 -30.35
C SER A 49 38.46 11.95 -30.18
N VAL A 50 39.45 11.13 -30.58
CA VAL A 50 39.40 9.67 -30.47
C VAL A 50 39.36 9.24 -29.00
N ILE A 51 40.24 9.80 -28.17
CA ILE A 51 40.38 9.43 -26.75
C ILE A 51 39.10 9.76 -25.95
N LYS A 52 38.50 10.94 -26.17
CA LYS A 52 37.25 11.32 -25.49
C LYS A 52 36.08 10.47 -26.00
N GLY A 53 36.03 10.21 -27.30
CA GLY A 53 35.02 9.35 -27.93
C GLY A 53 35.06 7.94 -27.35
N GLU A 54 36.24 7.35 -27.27
CA GLU A 54 36.47 6.01 -26.71
C GLU A 54 36.07 5.92 -25.25
N ARG A 55 36.49 6.88 -24.39
CA ARG A 55 36.08 6.90 -22.97
C ARG A 55 34.57 6.98 -22.81
N LYS A 56 33.90 7.82 -23.61
CA LYS A 56 32.44 7.96 -23.58
C LYS A 56 31.73 6.70 -24.07
N PHE A 57 32.27 6.07 -25.11
CA PHE A 57 31.77 4.82 -25.66
C PHE A 57 31.87 3.70 -24.62
N ARG A 58 33.06 3.46 -24.06
CA ARG A 58 33.28 2.47 -22.98
C ARG A 58 32.34 2.68 -21.79
N ARG A 59 32.25 3.92 -21.27
CA ARG A 59 31.35 4.24 -20.16
C ARG A 59 29.88 4.00 -20.53
N LYS A 60 29.47 4.29 -21.76
CA LYS A 60 28.09 4.05 -22.23
C LYS A 60 27.81 2.56 -22.29
N GLU A 61 28.73 1.78 -22.84
CA GLU A 61 28.63 0.32 -22.89
C GLU A 61 28.60 -0.27 -21.47
N ASP A 62 29.44 0.18 -20.54
CA ASP A 62 29.41 -0.24 -19.14
C ASP A 62 28.06 0.05 -18.47
N ILE A 63 27.46 1.21 -18.76
CA ILE A 63 26.13 1.58 -18.25
C ILE A 63 25.03 0.72 -18.89
N GLN A 64 25.14 0.41 -20.18
CA GLN A 64 24.19 -0.47 -20.87
C GLN A 64 24.31 -1.91 -20.35
N ALA A 65 25.52 -2.42 -20.20
CA ALA A 65 25.83 -3.70 -19.56
C ALA A 65 25.19 -3.81 -18.18
N LYS A 66 25.33 -2.79 -17.33
CA LYS A 66 24.70 -2.75 -15.99
C LYS A 66 23.17 -2.65 -16.01
N LYS A 67 22.57 -2.23 -17.13
CA LYS A 67 21.10 -2.17 -17.29
C LYS A 67 20.51 -3.49 -17.78
N HIS A 68 21.32 -4.36 -18.39
CA HIS A 68 20.85 -5.68 -18.79
C HIS A 68 20.57 -6.53 -17.55
N HIS A 69 19.31 -6.94 -17.40
CA HIS A 69 18.83 -7.84 -16.35
C HIS A 69 18.18 -9.04 -17.03
N VAL A 70 18.05 -10.15 -16.30
CA VAL A 70 17.27 -11.30 -16.77
C VAL A 70 15.82 -10.84 -16.96
N PRO A 71 15.21 -11.06 -18.13
CA PRO A 71 13.82 -10.71 -18.37
C PRO A 71 12.91 -11.62 -17.52
N GLU A 72 12.22 -11.03 -16.56
CA GLU A 72 11.23 -11.70 -15.71
C GLU A 72 9.82 -11.27 -16.14
N VAL A 73 8.87 -12.20 -16.07
CA VAL A 73 7.47 -11.93 -16.37
C VAL A 73 6.82 -11.26 -15.17
N ASP A 74 6.36 -10.02 -15.34
CA ASP A 74 5.55 -9.36 -14.32
C ASP A 74 4.10 -9.88 -14.41
N ARG A 75 3.63 -10.46 -13.30
CA ARG A 75 2.27 -11.02 -13.17
C ARG A 75 1.36 -10.16 -12.29
N THR A 76 1.78 -8.93 -11.96
CA THR A 76 0.97 -8.05 -11.11
C THR A 76 -0.32 -7.62 -11.83
N PRO A 77 -1.49 -7.66 -11.15
CA PRO A 77 -2.75 -7.23 -11.73
C PRO A 77 -2.80 -5.70 -11.93
N LEU A 78 -3.76 -5.22 -12.72
CA LEU A 78 -3.97 -3.79 -12.98
C LEU A 78 -4.16 -3.00 -11.69
N GLU A 79 -4.98 -3.54 -10.78
CA GLU A 79 -5.12 -3.02 -9.43
C GLU A 79 -4.22 -3.84 -8.47
N PRO A 80 -3.04 -3.32 -8.10
CA PRO A 80 -2.07 -4.09 -7.35
C PRO A 80 -2.53 -4.31 -5.90
N PRO A 81 -2.31 -5.50 -5.31
CA PRO A 81 -2.55 -5.70 -3.88
C PRO A 81 -1.64 -4.79 -3.03
N PRO A 82 -1.99 -4.51 -1.76
CA PRO A 82 -1.17 -3.66 -0.90
C PRO A 82 0.25 -4.18 -0.70
N ILE A 83 1.28 -3.37 -0.90
CA ILE A 83 2.67 -3.82 -0.72
C ILE A 83 2.91 -4.20 0.75
N VAL A 84 3.52 -5.36 1.01
CA VAL A 84 3.82 -5.78 2.39
C VAL A 84 5.14 -5.15 2.84
N VAL A 85 5.06 -4.32 3.87
CA VAL A 85 6.20 -3.71 4.54
C VAL A 85 6.35 -4.36 5.92
N ALA A 86 7.34 -5.23 6.04
CA ALA A 86 7.67 -5.87 7.28
C ALA A 86 8.62 -5.02 8.12
N VAL A 87 8.32 -4.90 9.41
CA VAL A 87 9.18 -4.23 10.39
C VAL A 87 9.85 -5.30 11.24
N VAL A 88 11.15 -5.44 11.06
CA VAL A 88 11.96 -6.51 11.67
C VAL A 88 13.10 -5.89 12.45
N GLY A 89 13.40 -6.47 13.60
CA GLY A 89 14.49 -6.03 14.45
C GLY A 89 14.40 -6.70 15.81
N PRO A 90 15.45 -6.50 16.63
CA PRO A 90 15.58 -7.15 17.92
C PRO A 90 14.49 -6.76 18.92
N PRO A 91 14.36 -7.46 20.06
CA PRO A 91 13.47 -7.03 21.15
C PRO A 91 13.76 -5.59 21.54
N GLN A 92 12.70 -4.85 21.89
CA GLN A 92 12.79 -3.51 22.47
C GLN A 92 13.44 -2.41 21.59
N VAL A 93 13.71 -2.67 20.30
CA VAL A 93 14.29 -1.67 19.37
C VAL A 93 13.34 -0.54 18.94
N GLY A 94 12.03 -0.67 19.24
CA GLY A 94 10.99 0.29 18.86
C GLY A 94 10.22 -0.06 17.58
N LYS A 95 9.94 -1.35 17.33
CA LYS A 95 9.17 -1.80 16.14
C LYS A 95 7.76 -1.23 16.11
N SER A 96 6.98 -1.46 17.16
CA SER A 96 5.61 -0.95 17.25
C SER A 96 5.56 0.58 17.27
N THR A 97 6.53 1.25 17.92
CA THR A 97 6.58 2.72 17.93
C THR A 97 6.86 3.29 16.54
N LEU A 98 7.72 2.65 15.75
CA LEU A 98 7.96 3.05 14.36
C LEU A 98 6.71 2.93 13.50
N ILE A 99 5.99 1.80 13.60
CA ILE A 99 4.75 1.59 12.85
C ILE A 99 3.70 2.63 13.26
N ARG A 100 3.51 2.89 14.56
CA ARG A 100 2.58 3.95 15.04
C ARG A 100 2.92 5.30 14.43
N CYS A 101 4.21 5.68 14.43
CA CYS A 101 4.66 6.95 13.88
C CYS A 101 4.45 7.04 12.37
N LEU A 102 4.70 5.95 11.63
CA LEU A 102 4.48 5.89 10.19
C LEU A 102 3.00 6.00 9.84
N ILE A 103 2.14 5.25 10.53
CA ILE A 103 0.69 5.30 10.34
C ILE A 103 0.18 6.71 10.63
N LYS A 104 0.56 7.31 11.76
CA LYS A 104 0.20 8.69 12.11
C LYS A 104 0.67 9.69 11.06
N ASN A 105 1.86 9.50 10.47
CA ASN A 105 2.36 10.39 9.42
C ASN A 105 1.54 10.29 8.11
N PHE A 106 1.06 9.10 7.74
CA PHE A 106 0.25 8.91 6.53
C PHE A 106 -1.22 9.31 6.74
N THR A 107 -1.86 8.76 7.77
CA THR A 107 -3.31 8.85 8.02
C THR A 107 -3.71 10.03 8.89
N LYS A 108 -2.75 10.66 9.61
CA LYS A 108 -2.97 11.69 10.64
C LYS A 108 -3.73 11.21 11.89
N THR A 109 -4.26 10.00 11.89
CA THR A 109 -4.91 9.38 13.06
C THR A 109 -3.90 8.55 13.85
N PRO A 110 -3.74 8.77 15.17
CA PRO A 110 -2.92 7.92 16.00
C PRO A 110 -3.59 6.56 16.22
N LEU A 111 -2.80 5.49 16.29
CA LEU A 111 -3.23 4.17 16.76
C LEU A 111 -2.58 3.88 18.12
N SER A 112 -3.37 3.40 19.08
CA SER A 112 -2.90 3.09 20.44
C SER A 112 -2.14 1.76 20.49
N VAL A 113 -2.76 0.70 19.97
CA VAL A 113 -2.23 -0.68 20.00
C VAL A 113 -2.14 -1.21 18.58
N ILE A 114 -0.99 -1.78 18.22
CA ILE A 114 -0.80 -2.44 16.93
C ILE A 114 -0.83 -3.94 17.17
N LYS A 115 -1.76 -4.63 16.52
CA LYS A 115 -1.87 -6.08 16.46
C LYS A 115 -2.23 -6.49 15.04
N GLY A 116 -1.45 -7.41 14.49
CA GLY A 116 -1.65 -7.92 13.14
C GLY A 116 -1.25 -6.91 12.05
N PRO A 117 -1.62 -7.21 10.78
CA PRO A 117 -1.33 -6.34 9.66
C PRO A 117 -2.20 -5.08 9.65
N VAL A 118 -1.61 -3.97 9.22
CA VAL A 118 -2.28 -2.67 9.12
C VAL A 118 -2.14 -2.12 7.71
N THR A 119 -3.24 -2.03 6.98
CA THR A 119 -3.28 -1.54 5.60
C THR A 119 -3.68 -0.08 5.55
N LEU A 120 -2.98 0.72 4.74
CA LEU A 120 -3.27 2.13 4.53
C LEU A 120 -2.96 2.57 3.10
N ILE A 121 -3.59 3.66 2.69
CA ILE A 121 -3.34 4.29 1.40
C ILE A 121 -2.19 5.31 1.54
N VAL A 122 -1.14 5.14 0.74
CA VAL A 122 0.07 5.99 0.79
C VAL A 122 0.13 6.94 -0.41
N GLY A 123 -0.39 6.51 -1.55
CA GLY A 123 -0.55 7.32 -2.75
C GLY A 123 -1.74 6.84 -3.57
N LYS A 124 -2.12 7.59 -4.60
CA LYS A 124 -3.29 7.25 -5.43
C LYS A 124 -3.24 5.88 -6.10
N LYS A 125 -2.03 5.39 -6.39
CA LYS A 125 -1.80 4.08 -7.04
C LYS A 125 -1.19 3.05 -6.09
N ARG A 126 -1.04 3.38 -4.81
CA ARG A 126 -0.23 2.61 -3.86
C ARG A 126 -0.83 2.59 -2.48
N ARG A 127 -1.17 1.39 -2.04
CA ARG A 127 -1.52 1.03 -0.67
C ARG A 127 -0.45 0.12 -0.10
N ILE A 128 -0.27 0.17 1.21
CA ILE A 128 0.81 -0.50 1.94
C ILE A 128 0.21 -1.18 3.16
N THR A 129 0.64 -2.40 3.42
CA THR A 129 0.34 -3.15 4.65
C THR A 129 1.60 -3.20 5.51
N PHE A 130 1.55 -2.62 6.70
CA PHE A 130 2.59 -2.81 7.71
C PHE A 130 2.33 -4.10 8.49
N ILE A 131 3.37 -4.90 8.69
CA ILE A 131 3.34 -6.05 9.57
C ILE A 131 4.53 -5.98 10.53
N GLU A 132 4.25 -6.15 11.83
CA GLU A 132 5.29 -6.28 12.84
C GLU A 132 5.76 -7.75 12.91
N CYS A 133 7.07 -7.96 12.88
CA CYS A 133 7.65 -9.29 13.07
C CYS A 133 7.84 -9.58 14.56
N ASN A 134 7.33 -10.72 15.02
CA ASN A 134 7.70 -11.28 16.31
C ASN A 134 9.17 -11.74 16.29
N ASN A 135 9.77 -11.94 17.47
CA ASN A 135 11.19 -12.34 17.58
C ASN A 135 11.42 -13.84 17.38
N ASP A 136 10.42 -14.58 16.90
CA ASP A 136 10.55 -16.01 16.64
C ASP A 136 11.12 -16.24 15.24
N ILE A 137 12.06 -17.18 15.12
CA ILE A 137 12.65 -17.58 13.84
C ILE A 137 11.57 -18.02 12.84
N ASN A 138 10.53 -18.71 13.30
CA ASN A 138 9.41 -19.13 12.44
C ASN A 138 8.70 -17.91 11.83
N SER A 139 8.39 -16.90 12.65
CA SER A 139 7.77 -15.66 12.19
C SER A 139 8.69 -14.91 11.22
N MET A 140 10.00 -14.91 11.48
CA MET A 140 11.00 -14.33 10.59
C MET A 140 11.04 -15.02 9.22
N ILE A 141 10.97 -16.36 9.17
CA ILE A 141 10.94 -17.14 7.93
C ILE A 141 9.67 -16.83 7.13
N ASP A 142 8.51 -16.82 7.78
CA ASP A 142 7.24 -16.57 7.11
C ASP A 142 7.17 -15.14 6.55
N ILE A 143 7.61 -14.17 7.34
CA ILE A 143 7.68 -12.77 6.90
C ILE A 143 8.71 -12.59 5.77
N ALA A 144 9.86 -13.26 5.81
CA ALA A 144 10.85 -13.17 4.74
C ALA A 144 10.31 -13.66 3.39
N LYS A 145 9.42 -14.66 3.37
CA LYS A 145 8.78 -15.16 2.15
C LYS A 145 7.70 -14.20 1.60
N VAL A 146 7.03 -13.48 2.49
CA VAL A 146 5.86 -12.65 2.17
C VAL A 146 6.23 -11.18 1.90
N ALA A 147 7.25 -10.64 2.56
CA ALA A 147 7.58 -9.21 2.53
C ALA A 147 8.15 -8.74 1.18
N ASP A 148 7.67 -7.58 0.72
CA ASP A 148 8.22 -6.89 -0.46
C ASP A 148 9.30 -5.88 -0.05
N LEU A 149 9.06 -5.20 1.07
CA LEU A 149 9.96 -4.27 1.74
C LEU A 149 10.19 -4.73 3.18
N VAL A 150 11.44 -4.74 3.60
CA VAL A 150 11.81 -4.92 5.00
C VAL A 150 12.40 -3.62 5.53
N LEU A 151 11.81 -3.10 6.60
CA LEU A 151 12.40 -2.09 7.46
C LEU A 151 13.15 -2.81 8.58
N LEU A 152 14.49 -2.83 8.46
CA LEU A 152 15.36 -3.48 9.42
C LEU A 152 15.81 -2.47 10.48
N LEU A 153 15.30 -2.62 11.69
CA LEU A 153 15.65 -1.76 12.82
C LEU A 153 16.93 -2.28 13.46
N ILE A 154 17.87 -1.37 13.69
CA ILE A 154 19.15 -1.63 14.32
C ILE A 154 19.28 -0.65 15.48
N ASP A 155 19.60 -1.16 16.67
CA ASP A 155 19.94 -0.31 17.80
C ASP A 155 21.34 0.30 17.61
N ALA A 156 21.46 1.63 17.64
CA ALA A 156 22.75 2.28 17.47
C ALA A 156 23.66 2.23 18.72
N SER A 157 23.08 2.01 19.91
CA SER A 157 23.79 1.92 21.17
C SER A 157 24.46 0.55 21.34
N PHE A 158 23.71 -0.52 21.04
CA PHE A 158 24.19 -1.91 21.11
C PHE A 158 24.92 -2.33 19.83
N GLY A 159 24.38 -1.93 18.67
CA GLY A 159 24.88 -2.30 17.35
C GLY A 159 24.08 -3.44 16.73
N PHE A 160 24.75 -4.31 15.98
CA PHE A 160 24.08 -5.43 15.31
C PHE A 160 23.92 -6.63 16.24
N GLU A 161 22.68 -7.05 16.43
CA GLU A 161 22.28 -8.24 17.18
C GLU A 161 22.23 -9.49 16.29
N MET A 162 22.29 -10.67 16.90
CA MET A 162 22.25 -11.96 16.19
C MET A 162 20.96 -12.14 15.39
N GLU A 163 19.81 -11.73 15.95
CA GLU A 163 18.50 -11.81 15.30
C GLU A 163 18.47 -11.10 13.93
N ILE A 164 19.21 -9.99 13.80
CA ILE A 164 19.32 -9.24 12.54
C ILE A 164 20.06 -10.06 11.49
N PHE A 165 21.15 -10.73 11.88
CA PHE A 165 21.92 -11.57 10.97
C PHE A 165 21.16 -12.84 10.57
N GLU A 166 20.46 -13.46 11.52
CA GLU A 166 19.58 -14.61 11.24
C GLU A 166 18.54 -14.24 10.19
N PHE A 167 17.83 -13.12 10.39
CA PHE A 167 16.83 -12.64 9.44
C PHE A 167 17.44 -12.32 8.06
N LEU A 168 18.60 -11.65 8.01
CA LEU A 168 19.27 -11.35 6.74
C LEU A 168 19.69 -12.61 5.99
N ASN A 169 20.20 -13.63 6.68
CA ASN A 169 20.56 -14.90 6.08
C ASN A 169 19.34 -15.68 5.57
N ILE A 170 18.24 -15.68 6.32
CA ILE A 170 16.96 -16.25 5.89
C ILE A 170 16.48 -15.57 4.60
N CYS A 171 16.55 -14.25 4.52
CA CYS A 171 16.21 -13.48 3.32
C CYS A 171 17.11 -13.81 2.12
N GLN A 172 18.41 -14.02 2.34
CA GLN A 172 19.33 -14.39 1.25
C GLN A 172 18.95 -15.75 0.63
N VAL A 173 18.49 -16.71 1.43
CA VAL A 173 18.11 -18.05 0.97
C VAL A 173 16.75 -18.04 0.27
N HIS A 174 15.73 -17.37 0.84
CA HIS A 174 14.39 -17.32 0.24
C HIS A 174 14.26 -16.35 -0.93
N GLY A 175 15.23 -15.45 -1.09
CA GLY A 175 15.26 -14.40 -2.10
C GLY A 175 15.19 -13.03 -1.45
N MET A 176 16.23 -12.23 -1.65
CA MET A 176 16.43 -10.97 -0.95
C MET A 176 15.34 -9.93 -1.32
N PRO A 177 14.41 -9.57 -0.40
CA PRO A 177 13.48 -8.48 -0.64
C PRO A 177 14.20 -7.13 -0.61
N LYS A 178 13.49 -6.03 -0.87
CA LYS A 178 14.11 -4.71 -0.69
C LYS A 178 14.29 -4.44 0.80
N ILE A 179 15.52 -4.19 1.24
CA ILE A 179 15.81 -3.87 2.64
C ILE A 179 16.16 -2.37 2.76
N MET A 180 15.56 -1.72 3.75
CA MET A 180 15.96 -0.40 4.24
C MET A 180 16.32 -0.52 5.72
N GLY A 181 17.49 0.02 6.10
CA GLY A 181 17.88 0.05 7.49
C GLY A 181 17.36 1.29 8.21
N VAL A 182 16.98 1.14 9.47
CA VAL A 182 16.60 2.23 10.37
C VAL A 182 17.42 2.10 11.65
N LEU A 183 18.28 3.10 11.92
CA LEU A 183 19.03 3.18 13.17
C LEU A 183 18.21 3.92 14.22
N THR A 184 17.95 3.25 15.34
CA THR A 184 17.26 3.80 16.52
C THR A 184 18.24 4.06 17.67
N HIS A 185 17.75 4.61 18.78
CA HIS A 185 18.50 4.85 20.02
C HIS A 185 19.81 5.66 19.85
N LEU A 186 19.78 6.64 18.95
CA LEU A 186 20.90 7.56 18.74
C LEU A 186 21.05 8.60 19.86
N ASP A 187 19.99 8.82 20.62
CA ASP A 187 19.90 9.67 21.80
C ASP A 187 20.72 9.14 22.98
N MET A 188 20.88 7.82 23.08
CA MET A 188 21.74 7.20 24.11
C MET A 188 23.22 7.58 23.95
N LEU A 189 23.65 7.90 22.73
CA LEU A 189 25.03 8.29 22.42
C LEU A 189 25.25 9.80 22.65
N LYS A 190 25.53 10.18 23.90
CA LYS A 190 25.76 11.59 24.29
C LYS A 190 26.91 12.28 23.53
N ASN A 191 27.96 11.53 23.16
CA ASN A 191 29.17 12.07 22.56
C ASN A 191 29.09 12.17 21.03
N ASN A 192 29.04 13.39 20.49
CA ASN A 192 28.93 13.65 19.04
C ASN A 192 30.04 13.02 18.18
N LYS A 193 31.29 12.95 18.69
CA LYS A 193 32.40 12.29 17.96
C LYS A 193 32.14 10.79 17.85
N THR A 194 31.77 10.14 18.96
CA THR A 194 31.46 8.70 18.98
C THR A 194 30.27 8.38 18.10
N LEU A 195 29.20 9.20 18.14
CA LEU A 195 28.01 9.05 17.31
C LEU A 195 28.33 9.10 15.81
N LYS A 196 29.23 9.97 15.36
CA LYS A 196 29.65 10.02 13.94
C LYS A 196 30.43 8.76 13.56
N THR A 197 31.32 8.30 14.43
CA THR A 197 32.12 7.09 14.20
C THR A 197 31.25 5.83 14.18
N THR A 198 30.32 5.67 15.13
CA THR A 198 29.39 4.53 15.20
C THR A 198 28.44 4.54 14.01
N LYS A 199 27.86 5.68 13.64
CA LYS A 199 27.04 5.79 12.41
C LYS A 199 27.82 5.35 11.17
N LYS A 200 29.09 5.75 11.04
CA LYS A 200 29.94 5.34 9.92
C LYS A 200 30.23 3.84 9.95
N MET A 201 30.58 3.29 11.12
CA MET A 201 30.86 1.87 11.30
C MET A 201 29.63 0.99 10.99
N LEU A 202 28.48 1.32 11.58
CA LEU A 202 27.23 0.59 11.36
C LEU A 202 26.76 0.71 9.90
N LYS A 203 26.95 1.86 9.26
CA LYS A 203 26.66 2.03 7.84
C LYS A 203 27.55 1.16 6.96
N HIS A 204 28.86 1.11 7.23
CA HIS A 204 29.77 0.26 6.47
C HIS A 204 29.42 -1.22 6.66
N ARG A 205 29.12 -1.64 7.89
CA ARG A 205 28.69 -3.02 8.18
C ARG A 205 27.35 -3.34 7.51
N PHE A 206 26.38 -2.44 7.54
CA PHE A 206 25.11 -2.62 6.83
C PHE A 206 25.31 -2.79 5.32
N TRP A 207 26.29 -2.09 4.73
CA TRP A 207 26.62 -2.23 3.31
C TRP A 207 27.30 -3.55 2.97
N THR A 208 28.09 -4.13 3.87
CA THR A 208 28.71 -5.44 3.65
C THR A 208 27.68 -6.57 3.71
N GLU A 209 26.70 -6.47 4.60
CA GLU A 209 25.70 -7.53 4.81
C GLU A 209 24.54 -7.51 3.79
N VAL A 210 24.12 -6.31 3.36
CA VAL A 210 22.95 -6.16 2.49
C VAL A 210 23.37 -5.95 1.03
N TYR A 211 23.85 -4.74 0.72
CA TYR A 211 24.55 -4.42 -0.53
C TYR A 211 25.19 -3.03 -0.41
N ALA A 212 26.26 -2.81 -1.20
CA ALA A 212 26.96 -1.53 -1.21
C ALA A 212 26.02 -0.39 -1.62
N GLY A 213 25.85 0.60 -0.73
CA GLY A 213 24.99 1.76 -0.98
C GLY A 213 23.53 1.56 -0.55
N ALA A 214 23.21 0.51 0.22
CA ALA A 214 21.91 0.35 0.85
C ALA A 214 21.53 1.59 1.69
N LYS A 215 20.23 1.90 1.72
CA LYS A 215 19.69 3.10 2.39
C LYS A 215 19.55 2.83 3.89
N LEU A 216 20.15 3.71 4.68
CA LEU A 216 20.11 3.68 6.15
C LEU A 216 19.57 5.02 6.64
N PHE A 217 18.47 4.96 7.39
CA PHE A 217 17.85 6.11 8.03
C PHE A 217 18.29 6.20 9.49
N TYR A 218 18.28 7.42 10.03
CA TYR A 218 18.67 7.68 11.41
C TYR A 218 17.47 8.32 12.11
N LEU A 219 17.01 7.69 13.19
CA LEU A 219 16.00 8.24 14.08
C LEU A 219 16.70 8.75 15.33
N SER A 220 16.70 10.07 15.52
CA SER A 220 17.55 10.72 16.52
C SER A 220 17.12 10.41 17.96
N GLY A 221 15.81 10.28 18.21
CA GLY A 221 15.27 9.98 19.54
C GLY A 221 13.75 10.03 19.56
N ILE A 222 13.18 9.76 20.74
CA ILE A 222 11.74 9.72 20.99
C ILE A 222 11.33 10.95 21.80
N VAL A 223 10.28 11.64 21.37
CA VAL A 223 9.66 12.80 22.05
C VAL A 223 8.18 12.50 22.25
N HIS A 224 7.70 12.55 23.49
CA HIS A 224 6.31 12.21 23.84
C HIS A 224 5.85 10.83 23.34
N GLY A 225 6.74 9.84 23.38
CA GLY A 225 6.45 8.48 22.88
C GLY A 225 6.44 8.35 21.35
N GLU A 226 6.79 9.40 20.61
CA GLU A 226 6.83 9.41 19.14
C GLU A 226 8.21 9.76 18.61
N TYR A 227 8.56 9.23 17.44
CA TYR A 227 9.76 9.65 16.71
C TYR A 227 9.57 11.05 16.10
N MET A 228 10.69 11.71 15.82
CA MET A 228 10.70 13.03 15.19
C MET A 228 9.96 13.02 13.84
N LYS A 229 8.92 13.85 13.72
CA LYS A 229 8.03 13.90 12.55
C LYS A 229 8.79 14.09 11.22
N ASN A 230 9.84 14.91 11.20
CA ASN A 230 10.62 15.17 9.99
C ASN A 230 11.38 13.93 9.50
N GLU A 231 11.94 13.15 10.42
CA GLU A 231 12.69 11.93 10.12
C GLU A 231 11.76 10.83 9.63
N VAL A 232 10.62 10.66 10.30
CA VAL A 232 9.55 9.72 9.90
C VAL A 232 8.95 10.11 8.55
N LYS A 233 8.71 11.40 8.30
CA LYS A 233 8.22 11.91 7.00
C LYS A 233 9.21 11.61 5.87
N ASN A 234 10.51 11.76 6.14
CA ASN A 234 11.56 11.42 5.18
C ASN A 234 11.55 9.91 4.88
N LEU A 235 11.50 9.06 5.91
CA LEU A 235 11.38 7.61 5.75
C LEU A 235 10.13 7.24 4.94
N GLY A 236 8.97 7.78 5.31
CA GLY A 236 7.70 7.57 4.61
C GLY A 236 7.74 7.97 3.14
N ARG A 237 8.46 9.05 2.79
CA ARG A 237 8.68 9.45 1.38
C ARG A 237 9.44 8.39 0.59
N PHE A 238 10.45 7.76 1.18
CA PHE A 238 11.21 6.71 0.50
C PHE A 238 10.40 5.44 0.33
N ILE A 239 9.62 5.05 1.35
CA ILE A 239 8.69 3.92 1.28
C ILE A 239 7.68 4.13 0.13
N ALA A 240 7.07 5.33 0.05
CA ALA A 240 6.05 5.66 -0.95
C ALA A 240 6.55 5.54 -2.41
N VAL A 241 7.80 5.92 -2.68
CA VAL A 241 8.38 5.99 -4.04
C VAL A 241 9.12 4.70 -4.44
N MET A 242 9.31 3.76 -3.51
CA MET A 242 10.16 2.58 -3.72
C MET A 242 9.66 1.70 -4.86
N LYS A 243 10.56 1.21 -5.73
CA LYS A 243 10.19 0.22 -6.75
C LYS A 243 10.65 -1.17 -6.31
N PHE A 244 9.75 -2.13 -6.46
CA PHE A 244 9.99 -3.53 -6.09
C PHE A 244 10.41 -4.31 -7.32
N ARG A 245 11.23 -5.34 -7.09
CA ARG A 245 11.49 -6.37 -8.08
C ARG A 245 10.68 -7.59 -7.63
N PRO A 246 9.87 -8.19 -8.50
CA PRO A 246 9.12 -9.38 -8.13
C PRO A 246 10.07 -10.52 -7.75
N LEU A 247 9.79 -11.20 -6.64
CA LEU A 247 10.50 -12.41 -6.26
C LEU A 247 9.95 -13.60 -7.04
N ILE A 248 10.80 -14.59 -7.33
CA ILE A 248 10.41 -15.79 -8.09
C ILE A 248 9.31 -16.54 -7.33
N TRP A 249 9.45 -16.71 -6.02
CA TRP A 249 8.43 -17.38 -5.19
C TRP A 249 7.07 -16.66 -5.25
N GLN A 250 7.07 -15.34 -5.06
CA GLN A 250 5.85 -14.51 -5.06
C GLN A 250 5.14 -14.48 -6.42
N THR A 251 5.87 -14.65 -7.53
CA THR A 251 5.28 -14.68 -8.88
C THR A 251 4.81 -16.07 -9.30
N THR A 252 5.31 -17.12 -8.66
CA THR A 252 5.01 -18.52 -8.99
C THR A 252 3.91 -19.13 -8.13
N HIS A 253 3.64 -18.58 -6.94
CA HIS A 253 2.65 -19.12 -6.01
C HIS A 253 1.59 -18.07 -5.67
N SER A 254 0.36 -18.54 -5.46
CA SER A 254 -0.72 -17.73 -4.87
C SER A 254 -0.58 -17.73 -3.35
N TYR A 255 -0.65 -16.57 -2.72
CA TYR A 255 -0.62 -16.47 -1.26
C TYR A 255 -1.53 -15.34 -0.78
N VAL A 256 -1.99 -15.46 0.47
CA VAL A 256 -2.83 -14.46 1.13
C VAL A 256 -2.21 -14.16 2.47
N LEU A 257 -2.04 -12.87 2.77
CA LEU A 257 -1.75 -12.43 4.13
C LEU A 257 -3.10 -12.19 4.81
N ALA A 258 -3.42 -12.98 5.83
CA ALA A 258 -4.71 -12.86 6.52
C ALA A 258 -4.70 -11.63 7.43
N ASP A 259 -5.64 -10.71 7.20
CA ASP A 259 -5.82 -9.51 8.00
C ASP A 259 -6.86 -9.69 9.11
N ARG A 260 -7.91 -10.47 8.82
CA ARG A 260 -8.99 -10.79 9.77
C ARG A 260 -9.21 -12.30 9.77
N ILE A 261 -9.43 -12.84 10.96
CA ILE A 261 -9.70 -14.25 11.20
C ILE A 261 -11.01 -14.34 11.97
N GLU A 262 -11.94 -15.13 11.48
CA GLU A 262 -13.22 -15.42 12.13
C GLU A 262 -13.42 -16.92 12.28
N ASP A 263 -14.03 -17.32 13.39
CA ASP A 263 -14.47 -18.69 13.61
C ASP A 263 -15.97 -18.78 13.30
N ILE A 264 -16.34 -19.63 12.33
CA ILE A 264 -17.73 -19.84 11.90
C ILE A 264 -18.30 -21.12 12.52
N THR A 265 -17.53 -21.78 13.39
CA THR A 265 -17.98 -23.02 14.02
C THR A 265 -19.26 -22.80 14.84
N PRO A 266 -20.32 -23.61 14.65
CA PRO A 266 -21.55 -23.45 15.42
C PRO A 266 -21.29 -23.66 16.91
N GLU A 267 -21.77 -22.73 17.74
CA GLU A 267 -21.53 -22.72 19.19
C GLU A 267 -21.98 -24.00 19.89
N GLU A 268 -23.05 -24.63 19.40
CA GLU A 268 -23.55 -25.89 19.97
C GLU A 268 -22.52 -27.02 19.88
N ARG A 269 -21.75 -27.09 18.78
CA ARG A 269 -20.66 -28.06 18.65
C ARG A 269 -19.51 -27.75 19.60
N LEU A 270 -19.21 -26.47 19.83
CA LEU A 270 -18.19 -26.04 20.79
C LEU A 270 -18.61 -26.36 22.23
N ARG A 271 -19.90 -26.20 22.56
CA ARG A 271 -20.45 -26.59 23.88
C ARG A 271 -20.38 -28.09 24.10
N ALA A 272 -20.74 -28.89 23.09
CA ALA A 272 -20.68 -30.33 23.18
C ALA A 272 -19.24 -30.84 23.29
N ASN A 273 -18.35 -30.34 22.44
CA ASN A 273 -16.94 -30.74 22.38
C ASN A 273 -16.02 -29.52 22.17
N PRO A 274 -15.35 -29.01 23.22
CA PRO A 274 -14.48 -27.84 23.11
C PRO A 274 -13.27 -28.00 22.18
N ARG A 275 -12.85 -29.25 21.90
CA ARG A 275 -11.69 -29.61 21.05
C ARG A 275 -12.08 -30.10 19.65
N CYS A 276 -13.29 -29.81 19.19
CA CYS A 276 -13.71 -30.19 17.84
C CYS A 276 -12.93 -29.43 16.76
N ASP A 277 -12.93 -29.98 15.54
CA ASP A 277 -12.41 -29.28 14.37
C ASP A 277 -13.25 -28.04 14.09
N ARG A 278 -12.57 -26.91 13.87
CA ARG A 278 -13.20 -25.60 13.69
C ARG A 278 -13.15 -25.16 12.24
N SER A 279 -14.22 -24.55 11.78
CA SER A 279 -14.31 -23.94 10.45
C SER A 279 -13.94 -22.47 10.54
N LEU A 280 -12.79 -22.11 9.96
CA LEU A 280 -12.24 -20.76 10.02
C LEU A 280 -12.44 -20.02 8.69
N CYS A 281 -12.81 -18.76 8.78
CA CYS A 281 -12.78 -17.83 7.65
C CYS A 281 -11.60 -16.87 7.79
N LEU A 282 -10.75 -16.85 6.75
CA LEU A 282 -9.58 -15.99 6.66
C LEU A 282 -9.85 -14.94 5.59
N TYR A 283 -9.78 -13.67 5.98
CA TYR A 283 -9.93 -12.54 5.08
C TYR A 283 -8.57 -11.91 4.81
N GLY A 284 -8.32 -11.55 3.56
CA GLY A 284 -7.15 -10.77 3.19
C GLY A 284 -7.03 -10.58 1.69
N TRP A 285 -6.01 -9.83 1.27
CA TRP A 285 -5.75 -9.60 -0.15
C TRP A 285 -5.03 -10.80 -0.79
N ALA A 286 -5.55 -11.24 -1.94
CA ALA A 286 -4.88 -12.23 -2.79
C ALA A 286 -3.65 -11.63 -3.46
N ARG A 287 -2.53 -12.36 -3.42
CA ARG A 287 -1.22 -11.95 -3.92
C ARG A 287 -0.61 -13.03 -4.81
N GLY A 288 0.26 -12.60 -5.72
CA GLY A 288 0.92 -13.49 -6.67
C GLY A 288 -0.02 -13.93 -7.78
N ILE A 289 -0.15 -15.24 -7.97
CA ILE A 289 -1.05 -15.84 -8.97
C ILE A 289 -2.50 -15.85 -8.44
N PRO A 290 -3.52 -15.74 -9.30
CA PRO A 290 -4.91 -15.97 -8.90
C PRO A 290 -5.11 -17.31 -8.17
N LEU A 291 -5.80 -17.26 -7.03
CA LEU A 291 -6.11 -18.43 -6.21
C LEU A 291 -7.23 -19.26 -6.85
N GLN A 292 -7.10 -20.58 -6.85
CA GLN A 292 -8.15 -21.49 -7.30
C GLN A 292 -9.04 -21.92 -6.12
N ALA A 293 -10.36 -21.98 -6.31
CA ALA A 293 -11.30 -22.26 -5.23
C ALA A 293 -11.09 -23.63 -4.55
N THR A 294 -10.57 -24.63 -5.27
CA THR A 294 -10.40 -26.00 -4.79
C THR A 294 -8.95 -26.36 -4.44
N SER A 295 -8.04 -25.40 -4.38
CA SER A 295 -6.62 -25.68 -4.10
C SER A 295 -6.39 -26.10 -2.65
N SER A 296 -5.37 -26.93 -2.42
CA SER A 296 -4.78 -27.14 -1.09
C SER A 296 -3.95 -25.92 -0.69
N VAL A 297 -4.09 -25.48 0.55
CA VAL A 297 -3.35 -24.35 1.12
C VAL A 297 -2.57 -24.84 2.33
N HIS A 298 -1.31 -24.43 2.41
CA HIS A 298 -0.50 -24.62 3.60
C HIS A 298 -0.62 -23.39 4.49
N ILE A 299 -1.05 -23.57 5.74
CA ILE A 299 -1.04 -22.53 6.75
C ILE A 299 0.22 -22.72 7.61
N PRO A 300 1.18 -21.77 7.57
CA PRO A 300 2.39 -21.88 8.38
C PRO A 300 2.05 -22.11 9.86
N GLY A 301 2.61 -23.17 10.44
CA GLY A 301 2.38 -23.55 11.84
C GLY A 301 1.11 -24.36 12.11
N CYS A 302 0.13 -24.41 11.20
CA CYS A 302 -1.09 -25.21 11.37
C CYS A 302 -1.12 -26.47 10.48
N GLY A 303 -0.43 -26.44 9.33
CA GLY A 303 -0.34 -27.57 8.40
C GLY A 303 -1.13 -27.37 7.11
N ASP A 304 -1.31 -28.46 6.37
CA ASP A 304 -2.01 -28.46 5.08
C ASP A 304 -3.52 -28.61 5.27
N ALA A 305 -4.27 -27.72 4.64
CA ALA A 305 -5.73 -27.73 4.64
C ALA A 305 -6.27 -27.60 3.21
N ARG A 306 -7.48 -28.11 2.98
CA ARG A 306 -8.20 -27.92 1.71
C ARG A 306 -9.19 -26.77 1.86
N LEU A 307 -9.23 -25.87 0.88
CA LEU A 307 -10.22 -24.79 0.86
C LEU A 307 -11.63 -25.36 0.71
N ALA A 308 -12.55 -24.94 1.59
CA ALA A 308 -13.97 -25.24 1.47
C ALA A 308 -14.65 -24.36 0.41
N GLY A 309 -14.23 -23.10 0.31
CA GLY A 309 -14.71 -22.15 -0.69
C GLY A 309 -13.90 -20.85 -0.62
N VAL A 310 -13.99 -20.06 -1.69
CA VAL A 310 -13.37 -18.73 -1.79
C VAL A 310 -14.45 -17.75 -2.26
N GLY A 311 -14.67 -16.69 -1.48
CA GLY A 311 -15.58 -15.60 -1.81
C GLY A 311 -14.81 -14.31 -2.07
N PHE A 312 -15.27 -13.51 -3.02
CA PHE A 312 -14.76 -12.17 -3.25
C PHE A 312 -15.56 -11.15 -2.43
N LEU A 313 -14.85 -10.21 -1.82
CA LEU A 313 -15.45 -9.12 -1.03
C LEU A 313 -14.97 -7.78 -1.60
N PRO A 314 -15.77 -6.71 -1.47
CA PRO A 314 -15.33 -5.37 -1.82
C PRO A 314 -14.11 -4.97 -0.99
N ASP A 315 -13.18 -4.25 -1.60
CA ASP A 315 -11.94 -3.81 -0.94
C ASP A 315 -12.26 -2.81 0.18
N PRO A 316 -11.81 -3.04 1.44
CA PRO A 316 -11.99 -2.08 2.52
C PRO A 316 -11.15 -0.79 2.35
N CYS A 317 -10.14 -0.79 1.49
CA CYS A 317 -9.28 0.36 1.19
C CYS A 317 -9.12 0.55 -0.33
N PRO A 318 -10.18 0.98 -1.04
CA PRO A 318 -10.13 1.17 -2.49
C PRO A 318 -9.17 2.31 -2.86
N LEU A 319 -8.46 2.13 -3.98
CA LEU A 319 -7.60 3.18 -4.52
C LEU A 319 -8.47 4.30 -5.14
N PRO A 320 -8.13 5.59 -4.91
CA PRO A 320 -8.90 6.68 -5.49
C PRO A 320 -8.71 6.78 -7.00
N GLU A 321 -9.79 6.60 -7.76
CA GLU A 321 -9.80 6.62 -9.23
C GLU A 321 -9.51 8.01 -9.82
N ALA A 322 -9.94 9.09 -9.14
CA ALA A 322 -9.80 10.45 -9.60
C ALA A 322 -8.36 10.97 -9.47
N ALA A 323 -7.57 10.81 -10.53
CA ALA A 323 -6.18 11.25 -10.62
C ALA A 323 -5.99 12.77 -10.90
N LYS A 324 -7.02 13.62 -10.73
CA LYS A 324 -6.97 15.06 -11.12
C LYS A 324 -5.89 15.87 -10.38
N LYS A 325 -5.53 15.50 -9.15
CA LYS A 325 -4.50 16.19 -8.33
C LYS A 325 -3.38 15.23 -7.90
N ARG A 326 -2.11 15.63 -7.87
CA ARG A 326 -1.01 14.74 -7.47
C ARG A 326 -1.04 14.34 -5.98
N SER A 327 -1.65 15.16 -5.11
CA SER A 327 -1.72 14.93 -3.66
C SER A 327 -2.96 14.12 -3.26
N LEU A 328 -2.83 13.31 -2.22
CA LEU A 328 -3.98 12.67 -1.55
C LEU A 328 -4.76 13.67 -0.72
N VAL A 329 -6.09 13.63 -0.87
CA VAL A 329 -7.04 14.36 0.00
C VAL A 329 -7.14 13.62 1.35
N GLU A 330 -7.56 14.30 2.41
CA GLU A 330 -7.70 13.66 3.74
C GLU A 330 -8.72 12.53 3.75
N LYS A 331 -9.85 12.68 3.06
CA LYS A 331 -10.86 11.62 2.87
C LYS A 331 -10.32 10.37 2.18
N GLU A 332 -9.31 10.52 1.33
CA GLU A 332 -8.67 9.40 0.60
C GLU A 332 -7.65 8.64 1.48
N ARG A 333 -7.33 9.13 2.70
CA ARG A 333 -6.36 8.50 3.60
C ARG A 333 -7.02 7.45 4.49
N LEU A 334 -7.52 6.41 3.85
CA LEU A 334 -8.17 5.29 4.54
C LEU A 334 -7.13 4.44 5.28
N LEU A 335 -7.58 3.89 6.41
CA LEU A 335 -6.84 3.01 7.30
C LEU A 335 -7.72 1.80 7.60
N TYR A 336 -7.19 0.61 7.33
CA TYR A 336 -7.83 -0.66 7.65
C TYR A 336 -6.92 -1.46 8.57
N ALA A 337 -7.38 -1.67 9.79
CA ALA A 337 -6.68 -2.47 10.79
C ALA A 337 -7.69 -3.12 11.75
N PRO A 338 -8.22 -4.31 11.43
CA PRO A 338 -9.33 -4.91 12.17
C PRO A 338 -8.98 -5.20 13.64
N PHE A 339 -7.73 -5.53 13.95
CA PHE A 339 -7.28 -5.87 15.32
C PHE A 339 -6.56 -4.73 16.07
N SER A 340 -6.30 -3.58 15.42
CA SER A 340 -5.44 -2.51 15.97
C SER A 340 -6.18 -1.27 16.47
N GLY A 341 -7.47 -1.37 16.83
CA GLY A 341 -8.11 -0.29 17.58
C GLY A 341 -8.41 0.99 16.79
N VAL A 342 -8.81 0.90 15.51
CA VAL A 342 -9.06 2.10 14.69
C VAL A 342 -10.21 2.92 15.29
N GLY A 343 -9.97 4.21 15.54
CA GLY A 343 -11.00 5.09 16.11
C GLY A 343 -11.36 4.79 17.57
N GLY A 344 -10.50 4.08 18.30
CA GLY A 344 -10.76 3.69 19.69
C GLY A 344 -11.56 2.39 19.84
N ILE A 345 -11.88 1.71 18.74
CA ILE A 345 -12.65 0.46 18.76
C ILE A 345 -11.71 -0.72 18.51
N VAL A 346 -11.49 -1.55 19.53
CA VAL A 346 -10.70 -2.79 19.45
C VAL A 346 -11.66 -3.97 19.38
N TYR A 347 -11.61 -4.70 18.27
CA TYR A 347 -12.33 -5.96 18.13
C TYR A 347 -11.52 -7.09 18.76
N ASP A 348 -12.13 -7.79 19.71
CA ASP A 348 -11.75 -9.12 20.15
C ASP A 348 -12.78 -10.13 19.61
N LYS A 349 -12.51 -11.43 19.71
CA LYS A 349 -13.32 -12.49 19.08
C LYS A 349 -14.81 -12.38 19.42
N ASP A 350 -15.12 -12.13 20.68
CA ASP A 350 -16.50 -12.15 21.20
C ASP A 350 -16.91 -10.80 21.83
N ALA A 351 -16.01 -9.80 21.81
CA ALA A 351 -16.23 -8.53 22.49
C ALA A 351 -15.63 -7.36 21.71
N VAL A 352 -16.31 -6.22 21.78
CA VAL A 352 -15.83 -4.95 21.21
C VAL A 352 -15.48 -4.02 22.36
N TYR A 353 -14.20 -3.64 22.46
CA TYR A 353 -13.72 -2.70 23.45
C TYR A 353 -13.68 -1.30 22.82
N VAL A 354 -14.39 -0.35 23.42
CA VAL A 354 -14.39 1.05 22.98
C VAL A 354 -13.66 1.90 24.01
N ASP A 355 -12.53 2.46 23.61
CA ASP A 355 -11.76 3.41 24.42
C ASP A 355 -12.36 4.82 24.24
N LEU A 356 -13.15 5.22 25.22
CA LEU A 356 -13.76 6.54 25.34
C LEU A 356 -12.72 7.50 25.94
N ALA A 357 -11.70 7.87 25.16
CA ALA A 357 -10.55 8.69 25.56
C ALA A 357 -10.89 9.92 26.43
N GLY A 358 -11.06 9.72 27.74
CA GLY A 358 -11.40 10.75 28.72
C GLY A 358 -12.89 11.05 28.93
N SER A 359 -13.83 10.38 28.24
CA SER A 359 -15.28 10.59 28.40
C SER A 359 -15.91 9.69 29.48
N HIS A 360 -15.13 9.21 30.45
CA HIS A 360 -15.63 8.39 31.57
C HIS A 360 -16.39 9.19 32.65
N SER A 361 -16.79 10.44 32.38
CA SER A 361 -17.72 11.17 33.24
C SER A 361 -19.05 10.42 33.43
N TYR A 362 -19.41 9.49 32.55
CA TYR A 362 -20.65 8.70 32.64
C TYR A 362 -20.70 7.68 33.78
N GLN A 363 -19.57 7.17 34.29
CA GLN A 363 -19.62 6.16 35.37
C GLN A 363 -19.66 6.77 36.77
N ASN A 364 -19.16 8.00 36.97
CA ASN A 364 -19.06 8.62 38.30
C ASN A 364 -19.81 9.94 38.48
N ASN A 365 -20.25 10.64 37.42
CA ASN A 365 -21.20 11.73 37.60
C ASN A 365 -22.62 11.20 37.52
N ARG A 366 -23.19 10.85 38.68
CA ARG A 366 -24.64 10.79 38.91
C ARG A 366 -25.22 12.21 38.86
N GLY A 367 -25.06 12.90 37.73
CA GLY A 367 -25.83 14.08 37.40
C GLY A 367 -27.24 13.69 36.98
N VAL A 368 -28.18 14.60 37.17
CA VAL A 368 -29.63 14.43 36.91
C VAL A 368 -29.93 13.90 35.50
N ASP A 369 -29.07 14.17 34.51
CA ASP A 369 -29.23 13.72 33.12
C ASP A 369 -28.97 12.21 32.92
N ASN A 370 -28.24 11.54 33.83
CA ASN A 370 -27.91 10.12 33.71
C ASN A 370 -28.95 9.18 34.34
N GLU A 371 -29.87 9.71 35.17
CA GLU A 371 -30.89 8.91 35.88
C GLU A 371 -31.96 8.35 34.93
N LEU A 372 -32.30 9.11 33.88
CA LEU A 372 -33.19 8.64 32.82
C LEU A 372 -32.58 7.49 32.02
N VAL A 373 -31.29 7.57 31.69
CA VAL A 373 -30.60 6.51 30.95
C VAL A 373 -30.43 5.27 31.83
N SER A 374 -30.09 5.42 33.12
CA SER A 374 -30.01 4.27 34.03
C SER A 374 -31.36 3.61 34.26
N SER A 375 -32.42 4.41 34.44
CA SER A 375 -33.77 3.86 34.60
C SER A 375 -34.24 3.15 33.32
N LEU A 376 -33.88 3.66 32.13
CA LEU A 376 -34.15 2.96 30.87
C LEU A 376 -33.35 1.64 30.76
N MET A 377 -32.08 1.62 31.16
CA MET A 377 -31.26 0.39 31.16
C MET A 377 -31.78 -0.67 32.14
N ASP A 378 -32.30 -0.25 33.29
CA ASP A 378 -32.83 -1.16 34.31
C ASP A 378 -34.23 -1.69 33.96
N THR A 379 -34.96 -1.03 33.06
CA THR A 379 -36.30 -1.46 32.68
C THR A 379 -36.27 -2.66 31.74
N LYS A 380 -36.62 -3.83 32.30
CA LYS A 380 -36.73 -5.11 31.57
C LYS A 380 -38.07 -5.31 30.86
N ASP A 381 -39.09 -4.56 31.26
CA ASP A 381 -40.43 -4.61 30.69
C ASP A 381 -40.48 -3.74 29.42
N THR A 382 -41.09 -4.26 28.35
CA THR A 382 -41.33 -3.50 27.12
C THR A 382 -42.27 -2.32 27.39
N ILE A 383 -42.13 -1.24 26.62
CA ILE A 383 -43.00 -0.06 26.73
C ILE A 383 -44.46 -0.46 26.62
N GLU A 384 -44.78 -1.37 25.71
CA GLU A 384 -46.13 -1.91 25.49
C GLU A 384 -46.69 -2.60 26.74
N SER A 385 -45.91 -3.49 27.37
CA SER A 385 -46.34 -4.15 28.62
C SER A 385 -46.56 -3.16 29.78
N LYS A 386 -45.86 -2.02 29.78
CA LYS A 386 -46.09 -0.94 30.75
C LYS A 386 -47.32 -0.12 30.39
N LEU A 387 -47.58 0.08 29.11
CA LEU A 387 -48.74 0.82 28.60
C LEU A 387 -50.03 0.03 28.85
N GLU A 388 -50.01 -1.30 28.72
CA GLU A 388 -51.09 -2.22 29.09
C GLU A 388 -51.44 -2.17 30.58
N LYS A 389 -50.43 -2.04 31.43
CA LYS A 389 -50.57 -1.89 32.88
C LYS A 389 -50.90 -0.45 33.30
N SER A 390 -50.81 0.52 32.39
CA SER A 390 -51.07 1.92 32.70
C SER A 390 -52.58 2.16 32.83
N GLU A 391 -52.96 2.72 33.96
CA GLU A 391 -54.35 2.95 34.34
C GLU A 391 -54.63 4.46 34.25
N LEU A 392 -55.60 4.86 33.42
CA LEU A 392 -56.06 6.25 33.31
C LEU A 392 -57.35 6.44 34.10
N VAL A 393 -57.32 7.37 35.07
CA VAL A 393 -58.47 7.75 35.89
C VAL A 393 -58.93 9.15 35.48
N LEU A 394 -60.08 9.26 34.81
CA LEU A 394 -60.62 10.54 34.31
C LEU A 394 -61.34 11.37 35.37
N PHE A 395 -61.94 10.72 36.38
CA PHE A 395 -62.63 11.39 37.50
C PHE A 395 -62.26 10.74 38.84
N SER A 396 -62.22 11.53 39.91
CA SER A 396 -61.71 11.12 41.24
C SER A 396 -62.41 9.90 41.87
N ASN A 397 -63.59 9.51 41.39
CA ASN A 397 -64.39 8.39 41.93
C ASN A 397 -64.73 7.30 40.89
N THR A 398 -64.04 7.25 39.76
CA THR A 398 -64.32 6.27 38.68
C THR A 398 -63.26 5.18 38.58
N LYS A 399 -63.67 3.99 38.12
CA LYS A 399 -62.75 2.87 37.88
C LYS A 399 -61.69 3.26 36.83
N PRO A 400 -60.41 2.92 37.06
CA PRO A 400 -59.35 3.17 36.09
C PRO A 400 -59.58 2.40 34.79
N ILE A 401 -59.31 3.05 33.65
CA ILE A 401 -59.35 2.44 32.33
C ILE A 401 -57.95 1.92 32.01
N ARG A 402 -57.85 0.63 31.67
CA ARG A 402 -56.60 0.03 31.16
C ARG A 402 -56.57 0.15 29.64
N SER A 403 -55.39 0.40 29.06
CA SER A 403 -55.25 0.59 27.61
C SER A 403 -55.72 -0.62 26.79
N GLY A 404 -55.59 -1.85 27.32
CA GLY A 404 -56.11 -3.06 26.68
C GLY A 404 -57.65 -3.15 26.60
N GLU A 405 -58.39 -2.29 27.32
CA GLU A 405 -59.85 -2.20 27.26
C GLU A 405 -60.33 -1.12 26.27
N PHE A 406 -59.41 -0.35 25.69
CA PHE A 406 -59.73 0.65 24.67
C PHE A 406 -59.88 -0.04 23.31
N THR A 407 -61.12 -0.36 22.94
CA THR A 407 -61.48 -0.71 21.56
C THR A 407 -61.96 0.56 20.86
N GLU A 408 -61.34 0.94 19.73
CA GLU A 408 -61.87 1.99 18.86
C GLU A 408 -63.26 1.58 18.33
N THR A 409 -64.30 1.90 19.08
CA THR A 409 -65.69 1.73 18.67
C THR A 409 -66.29 3.12 18.55
N GLY A 410 -65.89 3.83 17.50
CA GLY A 410 -66.36 5.20 17.30
C GLY A 410 -65.80 5.96 16.10
N ALA A 411 -65.47 5.29 14.99
CA ALA A 411 -65.41 5.99 13.71
C ALA A 411 -66.85 6.32 13.27
N HIS A 412 -67.36 7.46 13.71
CA HIS A 412 -68.53 8.08 13.10
C HIS A 412 -68.13 8.57 11.70
N SER A 413 -68.37 7.76 10.69
CA SER A 413 -68.52 8.21 9.31
C SER A 413 -69.89 8.89 9.15
N PRO A 414 -69.97 10.17 8.75
CA PRO A 414 -71.22 10.76 8.31
C PRO A 414 -71.54 10.26 6.89
N PRO A 415 -72.77 9.78 6.61
CA PRO A 415 -73.15 9.35 5.28
C PRO A 415 -73.63 10.56 4.45
N GLY A 416 -73.06 10.73 3.26
CA GLY A 416 -73.73 11.39 2.14
C GLY A 416 -73.14 12.72 1.67
N ALA A 417 -72.16 12.65 0.76
CA ALA A 417 -72.12 13.54 -0.40
C ALA A 417 -71.33 12.81 -1.50
N ALA A 418 -72.01 12.49 -2.59
CA ALA A 418 -71.41 11.94 -3.79
C ALA A 418 -70.41 12.93 -4.37
N LEU A 419 -69.21 12.46 -4.72
CA LEU A 419 -68.50 13.00 -5.87
C LEU A 419 -67.67 11.91 -6.53
N SER A 420 -67.79 11.94 -7.85
CA SER A 420 -67.29 11.05 -8.88
C SER A 420 -65.80 10.74 -8.78
N THR A 421 -65.49 9.51 -9.19
CA THR A 421 -64.24 9.08 -9.80
C THR A 421 -63.77 10.11 -10.83
N ASP A 422 -62.54 10.60 -10.70
CA ASP A 422 -61.69 10.82 -11.85
C ASP A 422 -60.23 10.54 -11.46
N ASP A 423 -59.63 9.79 -12.36
CA ASP A 423 -58.28 9.32 -12.49
C ASP A 423 -57.38 10.52 -12.77
N ASP A 424 -56.25 10.68 -12.07
CA ASP A 424 -55.09 11.42 -12.59
C ASP A 424 -53.82 10.98 -11.87
N THR A 425 -53.09 10.12 -12.57
CA THR A 425 -51.65 9.89 -12.49
C THR A 425 -50.88 11.20 -12.61
N GLU A 426 -50.06 11.53 -11.62
CA GLU A 426 -48.96 12.48 -11.79
C GLU A 426 -47.63 11.75 -11.60
N GLU A 427 -46.86 11.76 -12.68
CA GLU A 427 -45.50 11.27 -12.84
C GLU A 427 -44.54 12.22 -12.11
N GLU A 428 -43.68 11.69 -11.24
CA GLU A 428 -42.51 12.44 -10.76
C GLU A 428 -41.40 12.32 -11.81
N GLU A 429 -41.31 13.33 -12.69
CA GLU A 429 -40.20 13.52 -13.61
C GLU A 429 -38.96 14.11 -12.93
N GLU A 430 -37.82 13.68 -13.46
CA GLU A 430 -36.44 14.02 -13.10
C GLU A 430 -36.10 15.51 -13.26
N GLU A 431 -35.53 16.15 -12.24
CA GLU A 431 -34.75 17.38 -12.43
C GLU A 431 -33.25 17.04 -12.59
N ASN A 432 -32.82 17.05 -13.85
CA ASN A 432 -31.42 17.14 -14.26
C ASN A 432 -30.95 18.61 -14.21
N GLU A 433 -30.04 18.95 -13.30
CA GLU A 433 -29.24 20.18 -13.40
C GLU A 433 -28.13 19.99 -14.46
N LYS A 434 -28.33 20.59 -15.64
CA LYS A 434 -27.27 20.90 -16.60
C LYS A 434 -26.93 22.38 -16.51
N GLU A 435 -25.73 22.70 -16.03
CA GLU A 435 -25.12 24.02 -16.22
C GLU A 435 -24.74 24.18 -17.70
N GLU A 436 -25.30 25.21 -18.33
CA GLU A 436 -24.97 25.65 -19.69
C GLU A 436 -23.61 26.36 -19.76
N VAL A 437 -22.90 26.06 -20.84
CA VAL A 437 -21.70 26.73 -21.32
C VAL A 437 -22.16 27.88 -22.22
N GLU A 438 -21.87 29.12 -21.84
CA GLU A 438 -21.86 30.26 -22.77
C GLU A 438 -20.53 30.27 -23.54
N GLU A 439 -20.59 29.95 -24.83
CA GLU A 439 -19.64 30.44 -25.83
C GLU A 439 -20.29 31.64 -26.54
N GLY A 440 -19.70 32.82 -26.35
CA GLY A 440 -19.85 33.97 -27.23
C GLY A 440 -18.58 34.14 -28.06
N ASP A 441 -18.69 33.87 -29.36
CA ASP A 441 -17.73 34.29 -30.37
C ASP A 441 -17.81 35.81 -30.56
N GLU A 442 -16.67 36.49 -30.60
CA GLU A 442 -16.45 37.65 -31.48
C GLU A 442 -14.95 37.79 -31.79
N GLU A 443 -14.64 37.82 -33.10
CA GLU A 443 -13.31 38.04 -33.69
C GLU A 443 -12.87 39.52 -33.63
N ALA A 444 -11.59 39.76 -33.33
CA ALA A 444 -10.71 40.78 -33.96
C ALA A 444 -9.26 40.65 -33.46
#